data_AF-A0A958M7G1-F1
#
_entry.id   AF-A0A958M7G1-F1
#
_cell.length_a   1.000
_cell.length_b   1.000
_cell.length_c   1.000
_cell.angle_alpha   90.00
_cell.angle_beta   90.00
_cell.angle_gamma   90.00
#
_symmetry.space_group_name_H-M   'P 1'
#
loop_
_entity.id
_entity.type
_entity.pdbx_description
1 polymer ?
#
loop_
_entity_poly.entity_id
_entity_poly.type
_entity_poly.pdbx_seq_one_letter_code
_entity_poly.pdbx_strand_id
1 'polypeptide(L)'
;MKYAGLLTLFLFLCIDTLTATPQVSSVQVHFFSEELSIQYDRNILVELARPTQENDMVKFYKTLEQRNYKPLLDDLLEKKRQLELNDWLFYELMKRAVNNIVGKGSSARVELTCWFLLSKAGFDTRLTYLKEQQFVYVYTTDEVFEVPMIREQGRDYANLTSIRSKGKSNEALYMVNFAPNPNGKAFGFYLPYLPLLKTEPEKKHFTFPYRDKVYELDVEVDKTSAEIMEYYPFIEEQQYLQVPLSRTLAKSLLPQLQNWVTGLTKIQALELLASFTRSSFKYKEDKEYFGRSKPMIADEVFLYPYSDCEDRSALFFCLVKELVDLPMIIVAFPDHLTIGVALEEEIGDAIRYEGKNYYICDPTGPVNSADIGAFPSGYQHTKFKIIGKYK
;
A
#
# COMPACT_ATOMS: atom_id res chain seq x y z
N MET A 1 34.53 -91.99 -2.69
CA MET A 1 33.18 -91.43 -2.90
C MET A 1 32.67 -90.81 -1.60
N LYS A 2 32.62 -89.48 -1.51
CA LYS A 2 31.57 -88.68 -0.84
C LYS A 2 31.98 -87.19 -0.84
N TYR A 3 31.27 -86.47 -1.71
CA TYR A 3 30.98 -85.04 -1.83
C TYR A 3 31.75 -84.01 -0.98
N ALA A 4 32.49 -83.13 -1.68
CA ALA A 4 32.89 -81.80 -1.22
C ALA A 4 31.83 -80.78 -1.65
N GLY A 5 31.22 -80.08 -0.69
CA GLY A 5 30.28 -78.99 -0.94
C GLY A 5 31.02 -77.68 -1.18
N LEU A 6 30.72 -77.01 -2.30
CA LEU A 6 31.21 -75.68 -2.64
C LEU A 6 30.22 -74.66 -2.04
N LEU A 7 30.67 -73.87 -1.07
CA LEU A 7 29.87 -72.78 -0.46
C LEU A 7 30.20 -71.47 -1.21
N THR A 8 29.28 -71.01 -2.06
CA THR A 8 29.43 -69.74 -2.78
C THR A 8 28.91 -68.60 -1.90
N LEU A 9 29.81 -67.77 -1.38
CA LEU A 9 29.49 -66.58 -0.60
C LEU A 9 29.20 -65.41 -1.58
N PHE A 10 27.93 -65.05 -1.75
CA PHE A 10 27.55 -63.83 -2.48
C PHE A 10 27.73 -62.61 -1.55
N LEU A 11 28.73 -61.78 -1.85
CA LEU A 11 28.92 -60.48 -1.20
C LEU A 11 27.96 -59.48 -1.86
N PHE A 12 26.85 -59.15 -1.19
CA PHE A 12 26.01 -58.02 -1.60
C PHE A 12 26.67 -56.71 -1.17
N LEU A 13 27.20 -55.97 -2.15
CA LEU A 13 27.60 -54.58 -1.96
C LEU A 13 26.31 -53.73 -1.87
N CYS A 14 25.91 -53.34 -0.66
CA CYS A 14 24.93 -52.26 -0.49
C CYS A 14 25.60 -50.95 -0.92
N ILE A 15 25.23 -50.43 -2.09
CA ILE A 15 25.49 -49.05 -2.45
C ILE A 15 24.44 -48.23 -1.72
N ASP A 16 24.82 -47.64 -0.58
CA ASP A 16 24.03 -46.59 0.04
C ASP A 16 24.01 -45.39 -0.92
N THR A 17 22.95 -45.28 -1.71
CA THR A 17 22.64 -44.03 -2.40
C THR A 17 22.31 -43.01 -1.32
N LEU A 18 23.25 -42.09 -1.04
CA LEU A 18 22.95 -40.86 -0.32
C LEU A 18 21.77 -40.18 -1.03
N THR A 19 20.59 -40.28 -0.47
CA THR A 19 19.45 -39.47 -0.88
C THR A 19 19.80 -38.03 -0.49
N ALA A 20 20.18 -37.22 -1.48
CA ALA A 20 20.37 -35.79 -1.29
C ALA A 20 19.10 -35.24 -0.62
N THR A 21 19.28 -34.57 0.53
CA THR A 21 18.16 -33.87 1.17
C THR A 21 17.55 -32.90 0.16
N PRO A 22 16.21 -32.81 0.06
CA PRO A 22 15.60 -31.87 -0.87
C PRO A 22 16.11 -30.46 -0.58
N GLN A 23 16.77 -29.88 -1.60
CA GLN A 23 17.42 -28.57 -1.50
C GLN A 23 16.39 -27.43 -1.44
N VAL A 24 15.18 -27.69 -1.96
CA VAL A 24 14.02 -26.80 -1.88
C VAL A 24 13.27 -27.08 -0.58
N SER A 25 12.97 -26.01 0.14
CA SER A 25 12.23 -25.98 1.40
C SER A 25 11.12 -24.94 1.29
N SER A 26 10.21 -24.91 2.26
CA SER A 26 9.21 -23.85 2.36
C SER A 26 9.20 -23.21 3.74
N VAL A 27 8.72 -21.97 3.80
CA VAL A 27 8.46 -21.24 5.03
C VAL A 27 7.01 -20.76 5.03
N GLN A 28 6.37 -20.68 6.20
CA GLN A 28 5.05 -20.07 6.33
C GLN A 28 5.21 -18.58 6.65
N VAL A 29 4.40 -17.76 5.99
CA VAL A 29 4.40 -16.30 6.12
C VAL A 29 2.97 -15.83 6.34
N HIS A 30 2.73 -15.27 7.52
CA HIS A 30 1.52 -14.51 7.81
C HIS A 30 1.60 -13.13 7.14
N PHE A 31 0.71 -12.87 6.19
CA PHE A 31 0.67 -11.65 5.39
C PHE A 31 -0.75 -11.09 5.38
N PHE A 32 -1.05 -10.23 6.37
CA PHE A 32 -2.40 -9.74 6.64
C PHE A 32 -3.36 -10.93 6.83
N SER A 33 -4.47 -11.00 6.10
CA SER A 33 -5.41 -12.12 6.16
C SER A 33 -4.93 -13.42 5.48
N GLU A 34 -3.71 -13.45 4.92
CA GLU A 34 -3.16 -14.62 4.24
C GLU A 34 -2.16 -15.42 5.07
N GLU A 35 -2.21 -16.74 4.87
CA GLU A 35 -1.19 -17.68 5.30
C GLU A 35 -0.52 -18.27 4.06
N LEU A 36 0.67 -17.76 3.74
CA LEU A 36 1.37 -18.08 2.49
C LEU A 36 2.52 -19.05 2.75
N SER A 37 2.59 -20.12 1.95
CA SER A 37 3.78 -20.96 1.89
C SER A 37 4.70 -20.47 0.78
N ILE A 38 5.91 -20.03 1.16
CA ILE A 38 6.93 -19.51 0.24
C ILE A 38 8.04 -20.55 0.09
N GLN A 39 8.28 -20.98 -1.14
CA GLN A 39 9.33 -21.90 -1.53
C GLN A 39 10.67 -21.17 -1.62
N TYR A 40 11.74 -21.83 -1.22
CA TYR A 40 13.10 -21.31 -1.35
C TYR A 40 14.12 -22.44 -1.40
N ASP A 41 15.27 -22.16 -1.99
CA ASP A 41 16.43 -23.05 -1.92
C ASP A 41 17.21 -22.77 -0.63
N ARG A 42 17.49 -23.80 0.18
CA ARG A 42 18.21 -23.62 1.46
C ARG A 42 19.59 -23.01 1.29
N ASN A 43 20.22 -23.14 0.12
CA ASN A 43 21.53 -22.55 -0.16
C ASN A 43 21.48 -21.03 -0.34
N ILE A 44 20.30 -20.39 -0.28
CA ILE A 44 20.18 -18.94 -0.19
C ILE A 44 20.58 -18.39 1.20
N LEU A 45 20.64 -19.25 2.23
CA LEU A 45 21.14 -18.90 3.55
C LEU A 45 22.66 -18.77 3.50
N VAL A 46 23.13 -17.55 3.33
CA VAL A 46 24.56 -17.22 3.33
C VAL A 46 24.97 -16.76 4.73
N GLU A 47 26.03 -17.37 5.26
CA GLU A 47 26.68 -16.93 6.48
C GLU A 47 27.26 -15.52 6.29
N LEU A 48 27.01 -14.65 7.28
CA LEU A 48 27.43 -13.26 7.26
C LEU A 48 28.05 -12.93 8.61
N ALA A 49 29.36 -12.67 8.60
CA ALA A 49 30.03 -12.00 9.72
C ALA A 49 29.51 -10.55 9.83
N ARG A 50 29.87 -9.83 10.90
CA ARG A 50 29.45 -8.44 11.12
C ARG A 50 29.80 -7.56 9.92
N PRO A 51 28.81 -7.15 9.10
CA PRO A 51 29.09 -6.43 7.87
C PRO A 51 29.28 -4.96 8.23
N THR A 52 30.54 -4.53 8.28
CA THR A 52 30.91 -3.17 8.71
C THR A 52 31.64 -2.38 7.65
N GLN A 53 31.97 -3.00 6.52
CA GLN A 53 32.65 -2.38 5.39
C GLN A 53 31.99 -2.76 4.08
N GLU A 54 32.02 -1.85 3.10
CA GLU A 54 31.45 -2.06 1.75
C GLU A 54 31.77 -3.43 1.14
N ASN A 55 33.03 -3.88 1.26
CA ASN A 55 33.48 -5.17 0.73
C ASN A 55 32.69 -6.36 1.30
N ASP A 56 32.21 -6.29 2.54
CA ASP A 56 31.40 -7.34 3.16
C ASP A 56 30.03 -7.45 2.45
N MET A 57 29.38 -6.31 2.20
CA MET A 57 28.06 -6.28 1.54
C MET A 57 28.16 -6.67 0.07
N VAL A 58 29.19 -6.20 -0.65
CA VAL A 58 29.42 -6.58 -2.05
C VAL A 58 29.76 -8.07 -2.16
N LYS A 59 30.56 -8.62 -1.25
CA LYS A 59 30.86 -10.06 -1.21
C LYS A 59 29.61 -10.88 -0.92
N PHE A 60 28.76 -10.43 0.01
CA PHE A 60 27.48 -11.09 0.30
C PHE A 60 26.58 -11.12 -0.93
N TYR A 61 26.40 -9.99 -1.62
CA TYR A 61 25.63 -9.90 -2.85
C TYR A 61 26.15 -10.87 -3.93
N LYS A 62 27.46 -10.83 -4.23
CA LYS A 62 28.09 -11.72 -5.23
C LYS A 62 27.99 -13.19 -4.85
N THR A 63 27.98 -13.50 -3.56
CA THR A 63 27.77 -14.87 -3.08
C THR A 63 26.35 -15.33 -3.40
N LEU A 64 25.33 -14.51 -3.12
CA LEU A 64 23.95 -14.81 -3.47
C LEU A 64 23.72 -14.98 -4.98
N GLU A 65 24.44 -14.23 -5.83
CA GLU A 65 24.39 -14.41 -7.29
C GLU A 65 24.80 -15.81 -7.75
N GLN A 66 25.69 -16.47 -6.99
CA GLN A 66 26.15 -17.83 -7.26
C GLN A 66 25.25 -18.90 -6.64
N ARG A 67 24.25 -18.50 -5.83
CA ARG A 67 23.26 -19.41 -5.23
C ARG A 67 22.02 -19.50 -6.10
N ASN A 68 21.23 -20.54 -5.87
CA ASN A 68 19.96 -20.73 -6.54
C ASN A 68 18.85 -19.89 -5.87
N TYR A 69 18.86 -18.57 -6.12
CA TYR A 69 17.86 -17.65 -5.54
C TYR A 69 16.51 -17.66 -6.26
N LYS A 70 16.45 -18.23 -7.47
CA LYS A 70 15.25 -18.22 -8.33
C LYS A 70 14.01 -18.83 -7.67
N PRO A 71 14.07 -20.00 -6.97
CA PRO A 71 12.90 -20.55 -6.31
C PRO A 71 12.21 -19.57 -5.34
N LEU A 72 12.98 -18.75 -4.63
CA LEU A 72 12.42 -17.72 -3.75
C LEU A 72 11.86 -16.54 -4.53
N LEU A 73 12.65 -16.00 -5.46
CA LEU A 73 12.24 -14.81 -6.21
C LEU A 73 11.01 -15.08 -7.08
N ASP A 74 10.99 -16.21 -7.78
CA ASP A 74 9.92 -16.59 -8.70
C ASP A 74 8.61 -16.85 -7.92
N ASP A 75 8.66 -17.50 -6.75
CA ASP A 75 7.47 -17.70 -5.91
C ASP A 75 6.96 -16.36 -5.34
N LEU A 76 7.83 -15.49 -4.85
CA LEU A 76 7.43 -14.15 -4.40
C LEU A 76 6.79 -13.32 -5.52
N LEU A 77 7.33 -13.37 -6.74
CA LEU A 77 6.77 -12.69 -7.90
C LEU A 77 5.43 -13.30 -8.34
N GLU A 78 5.29 -14.62 -8.24
CA GLU A 78 4.03 -15.30 -8.50
C GLU A 78 2.97 -14.89 -7.46
N LYS A 79 3.32 -14.79 -6.16
CA LYS A 79 2.42 -14.25 -5.12
C LYS A 79 2.07 -12.79 -5.35
N LYS A 80 3.02 -11.95 -5.75
CA LYS A 80 2.77 -10.56 -6.17
C LYS A 80 1.68 -10.50 -7.24
N ARG A 81 1.76 -11.37 -8.25
CA ARG A 81 0.80 -11.43 -9.35
C ARG A 81 -0.55 -11.98 -8.91
N GLN A 82 -0.59 -13.07 -8.14
CA GLN A 82 -1.81 -13.71 -7.66
C GLN A 82 -2.64 -12.81 -6.74
N LEU A 83 -1.96 -12.07 -5.86
CA LEU A 83 -2.58 -11.19 -4.86
C LEU A 83 -2.68 -9.73 -5.33
N GLU A 84 -2.30 -9.43 -6.57
CA GLU A 84 -2.26 -8.06 -7.11
C GLU A 84 -1.53 -7.09 -6.18
N LEU A 85 -0.33 -7.45 -5.72
CA LEU A 85 0.47 -6.58 -4.86
C LEU A 85 1.20 -5.53 -5.72
N ASN A 86 1.10 -4.26 -5.33
CA ASN A 86 2.00 -3.24 -5.85
C ASN A 86 3.43 -3.45 -5.33
N ASP A 87 4.35 -2.51 -5.59
CA ASP A 87 5.75 -2.71 -5.25
C ASP A 87 6.00 -2.63 -3.73
N TRP A 88 5.32 -1.71 -3.03
CA TRP A 88 5.38 -1.64 -1.57
C TRP A 88 4.93 -2.95 -0.90
N LEU A 89 3.75 -3.45 -1.24
CA LEU A 89 3.21 -4.69 -0.65
C LEU A 89 4.04 -5.92 -1.05
N PHE A 90 4.64 -5.92 -2.24
CA PHE A 90 5.61 -6.94 -2.63
C PHE A 90 6.87 -6.92 -1.76
N TYR A 91 7.41 -5.74 -1.47
CA TYR A 91 8.54 -5.61 -0.56
C TYR A 91 8.19 -6.07 0.85
N GLU A 92 7.01 -5.72 1.38
CA GLU A 92 6.55 -6.19 2.69
C GLU A 92 6.45 -7.72 2.74
N LEU A 93 5.86 -8.37 1.72
CA LEU A 93 5.82 -9.83 1.62
C LEU A 93 7.23 -10.43 1.57
N MET A 94 8.10 -9.89 0.72
CA MET A 94 9.50 -10.32 0.59
C MET A 94 10.22 -10.21 1.93
N LYS A 95 10.05 -9.08 2.63
CA LYS A 95 10.71 -8.80 3.90
C LYS A 95 10.31 -9.81 4.97
N ARG A 96 9.01 -10.09 5.09
CA ARG A 96 8.49 -11.10 6.03
C ARG A 96 8.98 -12.50 5.68
N ALA A 97 8.98 -12.87 4.39
CA ALA A 97 9.47 -14.17 3.94
C ALA A 97 10.97 -14.34 4.25
N VAL A 98 11.80 -13.37 3.88
CA VAL A 98 13.24 -13.39 4.16
C VAL A 98 13.50 -13.43 5.67
N ASN A 99 12.78 -12.65 6.46
CA ASN A 99 12.90 -12.67 7.91
C ASN A 99 12.59 -14.06 8.50
N ASN A 100 11.54 -14.73 8.01
CA ASN A 100 11.19 -16.07 8.47
C ASN A 100 12.19 -17.14 8.00
N ILE A 101 12.79 -16.98 6.80
CA ILE A 101 13.84 -17.87 6.28
C ILE A 101 15.14 -17.72 7.08
N VAL A 102 15.60 -16.50 7.31
CA VAL A 102 16.83 -16.19 8.05
C VAL A 102 16.71 -16.52 9.53
N GLY A 103 15.51 -16.37 10.10
CA GLY A 103 15.24 -16.58 11.52
C GLY A 103 15.70 -15.43 12.41
N LYS A 104 15.56 -15.61 13.73
CA LYS A 104 15.93 -14.60 14.73
C LYS A 104 17.45 -14.35 14.73
N GLY A 105 17.87 -13.08 14.79
CA GLY A 105 19.23 -12.71 15.18
C GLY A 105 20.14 -12.09 14.11
N SER A 106 19.65 -11.68 12.94
CA SER A 106 20.49 -10.90 12.00
C SER A 106 19.66 -10.00 11.07
N SER A 107 19.38 -8.77 11.52
CA SER A 107 18.75 -7.74 10.69
C SER A 107 19.55 -7.49 9.41
N ALA A 108 20.88 -7.45 9.52
CA ALA A 108 21.81 -7.29 8.40
C ALA A 108 21.59 -8.31 7.27
N ARG A 109 21.48 -9.61 7.59
CA ARG A 109 21.21 -10.66 6.58
C ARG A 109 19.86 -10.42 5.90
N VAL A 110 18.84 -9.99 6.64
CA VAL A 110 17.52 -9.71 6.06
C VAL A 110 17.60 -8.51 5.11
N GLU A 111 18.20 -7.38 5.53
CA GLU A 111 18.35 -6.20 4.68
C GLU A 111 19.15 -6.50 3.40
N LEU A 112 20.30 -7.17 3.52
CA LEU A 112 21.13 -7.48 2.36
C LEU A 112 20.46 -8.46 1.39
N THR A 113 19.70 -9.43 1.91
CA THR A 113 18.94 -10.37 1.08
C THR A 113 17.78 -9.65 0.37
N CYS A 114 17.08 -8.73 1.06
CA CYS A 114 16.06 -7.90 0.43
C CYS A 114 16.63 -6.97 -0.64
N TRP A 115 17.76 -6.31 -0.37
CA TRP A 115 18.48 -5.50 -1.37
C TRP A 115 18.85 -6.31 -2.61
N PHE A 116 19.37 -7.53 -2.40
CA PHE A 116 19.65 -8.46 -3.48
C PHE A 116 18.41 -8.82 -4.30
N LEU A 117 17.34 -9.28 -3.64
CA LEU A 117 16.11 -9.73 -4.30
C LEU A 117 15.39 -8.58 -5.03
N LEU A 118 15.33 -7.37 -4.45
CA LEU A 118 14.79 -6.19 -5.13
C LEU A 118 15.57 -5.85 -6.40
N SER A 119 16.91 -5.90 -6.32
CA SER A 119 17.77 -5.67 -7.49
C SER A 119 17.52 -6.71 -8.58
N LYS A 120 17.39 -7.99 -8.19
CA LYS A 120 17.06 -9.09 -9.12
C LYS A 120 15.62 -9.04 -9.65
N ALA A 121 14.69 -8.42 -8.91
CA ALA A 121 13.33 -8.12 -9.37
C ALA A 121 13.28 -6.93 -10.36
N GLY A 122 14.43 -6.33 -10.68
CA GLY A 122 14.58 -5.31 -11.71
C GLY A 122 14.49 -3.87 -11.22
N PHE A 123 14.43 -3.63 -9.91
CA PHE A 123 14.43 -2.27 -9.34
C PHE A 123 15.82 -1.64 -9.35
N ASP A 124 15.86 -0.32 -9.42
CA ASP A 124 17.07 0.47 -9.18
C ASP A 124 17.24 0.68 -7.67
N THR A 125 18.26 0.05 -7.09
CA THR A 125 18.46 0.00 -5.63
C THR A 125 19.78 0.64 -5.21
N ARG A 126 19.80 1.20 -4.00
CA ARG A 126 21.02 1.60 -3.31
C ARG A 126 21.07 0.96 -1.93
N LEU A 127 22.27 0.91 -1.38
CA LEU A 127 22.51 0.42 -0.03
C LEU A 127 23.37 1.44 0.71
N THR A 128 22.93 1.83 1.89
CA THR A 128 23.77 2.56 2.84
C THR A 128 23.95 1.74 4.10
N TYR A 129 24.95 2.09 4.91
CA TYR A 129 25.21 1.41 6.16
C TYR A 129 25.79 2.35 7.22
N LEU A 130 25.59 1.99 8.48
CA LEU A 130 26.20 2.61 9.64
C LEU A 130 26.50 1.51 10.67
N LYS A 131 27.78 1.35 11.01
CA LYS A 131 28.23 0.24 11.88
C LYS A 131 27.76 -1.10 11.29
N GLU A 132 26.97 -1.87 12.02
CA GLU A 132 26.43 -3.17 11.59
C GLU A 132 25.01 -3.07 10.98
N GLN A 133 24.46 -1.85 10.83
CA GLN A 133 23.13 -1.63 10.28
C GLN A 133 23.20 -1.30 8.79
N GLN A 134 22.29 -1.90 8.01
CA GLN A 134 22.14 -1.66 6.58
C GLN A 134 20.78 -1.05 6.30
N PHE A 135 20.73 -0.21 5.29
CA PHE A 135 19.51 0.50 4.89
C PHE A 135 19.34 0.36 3.38
N VAL A 136 18.22 -0.22 2.98
CA VAL A 136 17.89 -0.49 1.58
C VAL A 136 17.11 0.69 1.01
N TYR A 137 17.56 1.16 -0.14
CA TYR A 137 16.96 2.27 -0.87
C TYR A 137 16.48 1.83 -2.24
N VAL A 138 15.39 2.42 -2.72
CA VAL A 138 14.86 2.20 -4.07
C VAL A 138 14.59 3.53 -4.77
N TYR A 139 14.91 3.60 -6.05
CA TYR A 139 14.53 4.74 -6.89
C TYR A 139 13.01 4.81 -6.97
N THR A 140 12.44 5.99 -6.77
CA THR A 140 11.00 6.21 -6.96
C THR A 140 10.75 7.55 -7.63
N THR A 141 9.64 7.62 -8.36
CA THR A 141 9.06 8.86 -8.89
C THR A 141 7.83 9.28 -8.09
N ASP A 142 7.38 8.46 -7.16
CA ASP A 142 6.20 8.71 -6.35
C ASP A 142 6.60 9.60 -5.17
N GLU A 143 5.73 10.56 -4.84
CA GLU A 143 5.89 11.38 -3.66
C GLU A 143 5.45 10.60 -2.41
N VAL A 144 6.41 10.44 -1.47
CA VAL A 144 6.21 9.77 -0.18
C VAL A 144 6.66 10.67 0.96
N PHE A 145 5.92 10.63 2.06
CA PHE A 145 6.10 11.49 3.22
C PHE A 145 6.56 10.68 4.43
N GLU A 146 7.31 11.34 5.32
CA GLU A 146 7.94 10.72 6.49
C GLU A 146 8.89 9.55 6.16
N VAL A 147 9.32 9.42 4.90
CA VAL A 147 10.29 8.43 4.46
C VAL A 147 11.66 9.10 4.30
N PRO A 148 12.72 8.62 4.97
CA PRO A 148 14.07 9.14 4.72
C PRO A 148 14.48 8.89 3.27
N MET A 149 15.00 9.92 2.60
CA MET A 149 15.44 9.84 1.20
C MET A 149 16.89 10.28 1.02
N ILE A 150 17.52 9.79 -0.02
CA ILE A 150 18.79 10.32 -0.55
C ILE A 150 18.59 10.72 -2.01
N ARG A 151 19.37 11.69 -2.47
CA ARG A 151 19.41 12.10 -3.88
C ARG A 151 20.76 11.73 -4.48
N GLU A 152 20.73 11.01 -5.60
CA GLU A 152 21.92 10.62 -6.35
C GLU A 152 21.68 10.87 -7.84
N GLN A 153 22.60 11.58 -8.50
CA GLN A 153 22.52 11.89 -9.95
C GLN A 153 21.17 12.48 -10.40
N GLY A 154 20.54 13.29 -9.53
CA GLY A 154 19.26 13.93 -9.82
C GLY A 154 18.03 13.04 -9.63
N ARG A 155 18.19 11.79 -9.16
CA ARG A 155 17.12 10.85 -8.81
C ARG A 155 16.96 10.74 -7.29
N ASP A 156 15.73 10.57 -6.85
CA ASP A 156 15.39 10.40 -5.44
C ASP A 156 15.20 8.93 -5.10
N TYR A 157 15.80 8.50 -3.99
CA TYR A 157 15.77 7.13 -3.51
C TYR A 157 15.16 7.08 -2.12
N ALA A 158 14.10 6.29 -1.94
CA ALA A 158 13.38 6.11 -0.69
C ALA A 158 13.98 4.98 0.16
N ASN A 159 14.25 5.23 1.45
CA ASN A 159 14.75 4.24 2.39
C ASN A 159 13.64 3.30 2.87
N LEU A 160 13.58 2.09 2.33
CA LEU A 160 12.56 1.11 2.69
C LEU A 160 12.76 0.54 4.10
N THR A 161 14.00 0.44 4.58
CA THR A 161 14.33 -0.14 5.89
C THR A 161 13.85 0.75 7.04
N SER A 162 13.83 2.06 6.84
CA SER A 162 13.52 3.05 7.89
C SER A 162 12.12 3.64 7.80
N ILE A 163 11.26 3.15 6.90
CA ILE A 163 9.84 3.47 6.91
C ILE A 163 9.29 3.09 8.29
N ARG A 164 8.69 4.07 8.99
CA ARG A 164 8.12 3.95 10.35
C ARG A 164 9.13 3.75 11.49
N SER A 165 10.44 3.84 11.22
CA SER A 165 11.45 3.81 12.28
C SER A 165 11.35 5.08 13.13
N LYS A 166 11.12 4.92 14.44
CA LYS A 166 11.13 6.03 15.40
C LYS A 166 12.57 6.37 15.76
N GLY A 167 13.17 7.31 15.03
CA GLY A 167 14.47 7.85 15.40
C GLY A 167 15.13 8.63 14.28
N LYS A 168 15.50 9.87 14.56
CA LYS A 168 16.43 10.62 13.71
C LYS A 168 17.83 10.37 14.24
N SER A 169 18.64 9.65 13.48
CA SER A 169 20.09 9.65 13.71
C SER A 169 20.70 10.78 12.90
N ASN A 170 21.53 11.60 13.54
CA ASN A 170 22.34 12.61 12.86
C ASN A 170 23.70 12.04 12.40
N GLU A 171 23.95 10.74 12.59
CA GLU A 171 25.17 10.09 12.11
C GLU A 171 25.13 9.96 10.58
N ALA A 172 26.22 10.34 9.92
CA ALA A 172 26.35 10.19 8.48
C ALA A 172 26.36 8.69 8.10
N LEU A 173 25.56 8.34 7.09
CA LEU A 173 25.54 6.99 6.53
C LEU A 173 26.62 6.87 5.45
N TYR A 174 27.24 5.69 5.36
CA TYR A 174 28.16 5.36 4.27
C TYR A 174 27.37 4.73 3.12
N MET A 175 27.55 5.23 1.90
CA MET A 175 26.92 4.67 0.70
C MET A 175 27.84 3.63 0.06
N VAL A 176 27.29 2.45 -0.24
CA VAL A 176 28.01 1.38 -0.95
C VAL A 176 28.13 1.75 -2.43
N ASN A 177 29.36 1.86 -2.94
CA ASN A 177 29.66 2.17 -4.34
C ASN A 177 29.50 0.94 -5.27
N PHE A 178 28.40 0.22 -5.09
CA PHE A 178 27.99 -0.89 -5.94
C PHE A 178 26.48 -0.82 -6.14
N ALA A 179 26.08 -0.33 -7.30
CA ALA A 179 24.70 -0.30 -7.76
C ALA A 179 24.46 -1.54 -8.63
N PRO A 180 23.67 -2.54 -8.19
CA PRO A 180 23.56 -3.77 -8.96
C PRO A 180 22.71 -3.63 -10.23
N ASN A 181 21.81 -2.65 -10.26
CA ASN A 181 20.94 -2.36 -11.39
C ASN A 181 20.66 -0.84 -11.51
N PRO A 182 21.66 -0.02 -11.85
CA PRO A 182 21.57 1.45 -11.81
C PRO A 182 20.57 2.06 -12.81
N ASN A 183 20.11 1.26 -13.78
CA ASN A 183 19.10 1.65 -14.77
C ASN A 183 17.80 0.84 -14.60
N GLY A 184 17.58 0.28 -13.41
CA GLY A 184 16.37 -0.44 -13.06
C GLY A 184 15.12 0.43 -13.07
N LYS A 185 13.96 -0.22 -12.95
CA LYS A 185 12.67 0.47 -12.90
C LYS A 185 12.47 1.21 -11.57
N ALA A 186 11.65 2.24 -11.62
CA ALA A 186 11.16 2.94 -10.42
C ALA A 186 10.27 2.02 -9.58
N PHE A 187 10.28 2.23 -8.28
CA PHE A 187 9.46 1.55 -7.29
C PHE A 187 8.18 2.34 -7.03
N GLY A 188 7.01 1.70 -7.21
CA GLY A 188 5.71 2.32 -7.00
C GLY A 188 5.18 2.18 -5.57
N PHE A 189 4.85 3.31 -4.96
CA PHE A 189 4.16 3.42 -3.67
C PHE A 189 2.67 3.67 -3.81
N TYR A 190 2.18 4.18 -4.94
CA TYR A 190 0.75 4.42 -5.09
C TYR A 190 -0.05 3.11 -5.15
N LEU A 191 -1.30 3.18 -4.68
CA LEU A 191 -2.21 2.04 -4.52
C LEU A 191 -3.43 2.17 -5.46
N PRO A 192 -3.24 2.06 -6.79
CA PRO A 192 -4.33 2.25 -7.76
C PRO A 192 -5.41 1.15 -7.70
N TYR A 193 -5.12 0.05 -7.01
CA TYR A 193 -6.04 -1.04 -6.70
C TYR A 193 -5.68 -1.63 -5.33
N LEU A 194 -6.68 -2.13 -4.62
CA LEU A 194 -6.47 -2.89 -3.39
C LEU A 194 -6.03 -4.33 -3.71
N PRO A 195 -5.13 -4.93 -2.92
CA PRO A 195 -4.68 -6.30 -3.15
C PRO A 195 -5.81 -7.31 -2.99
N LEU A 196 -5.70 -8.45 -3.68
CA LEU A 196 -6.65 -9.55 -3.62
C LEU A 196 -6.33 -10.50 -2.47
N LEU A 197 -6.66 -10.08 -1.26
CA LEU A 197 -6.52 -10.89 -0.05
C LEU A 197 -7.88 -11.46 0.39
N LYS A 198 -7.86 -12.46 1.28
CA LYS A 198 -9.05 -12.87 2.03
C LYS A 198 -9.62 -11.68 2.79
N THR A 199 -10.95 -11.68 2.90
CA THR A 199 -11.71 -10.58 3.49
C THR A 199 -12.12 -10.95 4.91
N GLU A 200 -12.04 -9.99 5.83
CA GLU A 200 -12.58 -10.10 7.19
C GLU A 200 -13.75 -9.12 7.38
N PRO A 201 -14.95 -9.45 6.86
CA PRO A 201 -16.07 -8.52 6.84
C PRO A 201 -16.66 -8.28 8.23
N GLU A 202 -16.95 -7.01 8.51
CA GLU A 202 -17.75 -6.55 9.64
C GLU A 202 -18.98 -5.81 9.11
N LYS A 203 -20.15 -6.06 9.72
CA LYS A 203 -21.39 -5.35 9.37
C LYS A 203 -21.48 -4.05 10.14
N LYS A 204 -21.82 -2.97 9.44
CA LYS A 204 -22.05 -1.66 10.03
C LYS A 204 -23.32 -1.04 9.48
N HIS A 205 -24.02 -0.32 10.35
CA HIS A 205 -25.27 0.37 10.03
C HIS A 205 -25.05 1.87 10.09
N PHE A 206 -25.51 2.58 9.07
CA PHE A 206 -25.44 4.04 9.00
C PHE A 206 -26.79 4.64 8.64
N THR A 207 -27.00 5.86 9.10
CA THR A 207 -28.17 6.66 8.75
C THR A 207 -27.76 8.07 8.36
N PHE A 208 -28.56 8.73 7.53
CA PHE A 208 -28.41 10.16 7.26
C PHE A 208 -29.74 10.75 6.77
N PRO A 209 -30.01 12.03 7.05
CA PRO A 209 -31.14 12.72 6.44
C PRO A 209 -30.79 13.19 5.02
N TYR A 210 -31.76 13.21 4.13
CA TYR A 210 -31.70 13.98 2.89
C TYR A 210 -33.12 14.43 2.53
N ARG A 211 -33.32 15.75 2.51
CA ARG A 211 -34.66 16.38 2.39
C ARG A 211 -35.59 15.84 3.49
N ASP A 212 -36.82 15.46 3.12
CA ASP A 212 -37.84 14.99 4.07
C ASP A 212 -37.73 13.49 4.42
N LYS A 213 -36.61 12.84 4.08
CA LYS A 213 -36.41 11.40 4.27
C LYS A 213 -35.13 11.10 5.05
N VAL A 214 -35.22 10.11 5.94
CA VAL A 214 -34.04 9.46 6.54
C VAL A 214 -33.71 8.22 5.72
N TYR A 215 -32.45 8.12 5.33
CA TYR A 215 -31.88 7.00 4.61
C TYR A 215 -31.10 6.13 5.59
N GLU A 216 -31.18 4.82 5.39
CA GLU A 216 -30.53 3.81 6.22
C GLU A 216 -29.80 2.83 5.30
N LEU A 217 -28.58 2.45 5.68
CA LEU A 217 -27.75 1.50 4.95
C LEU A 217 -27.07 0.53 5.90
N ASP A 218 -27.06 -0.74 5.51
CA ASP A 218 -26.24 -1.77 6.11
C ASP A 218 -25.11 -2.12 5.15
N VAL A 219 -23.87 -2.01 5.59
CA VAL A 219 -22.68 -2.27 4.76
C VAL A 219 -21.79 -3.31 5.41
N GLU A 220 -21.06 -4.04 4.57
CA GLU A 220 -19.98 -4.93 4.97
C GLU A 220 -18.66 -4.24 4.69
N VAL A 221 -17.85 -4.02 5.73
CA VAL A 221 -16.54 -3.37 5.65
C VAL A 221 -15.45 -4.39 5.95
N ASP A 222 -14.32 -4.30 5.26
CA ASP A 222 -13.24 -5.29 5.38
C ASP A 222 -12.12 -4.78 6.28
N LYS A 223 -11.87 -5.45 7.41
CA LYS A 223 -10.77 -5.05 8.32
C LYS A 223 -9.39 -5.14 7.69
N THR A 224 -9.24 -6.01 6.70
CA THR A 224 -7.97 -6.21 6.02
C THR A 224 -7.50 -4.93 5.30
N SER A 225 -8.39 -4.07 4.81
CA SER A 225 -7.99 -2.80 4.17
C SER A 225 -7.38 -1.81 5.16
N ALA A 226 -7.99 -1.65 6.34
CA ALA A 226 -7.40 -0.84 7.42
C ALA A 226 -6.08 -1.42 7.94
N GLU A 227 -5.97 -2.74 8.03
CA GLU A 227 -4.71 -3.38 8.41
C GLU A 227 -3.61 -3.08 7.37
N ILE A 228 -3.91 -3.16 6.07
CA ILE A 228 -2.96 -2.77 5.02
C ILE A 228 -2.50 -1.32 5.21
N MET A 229 -3.46 -0.39 5.39
CA MET A 229 -3.16 1.04 5.50
C MET A 229 -2.39 1.41 6.77
N GLU A 230 -2.53 0.67 7.88
CA GLU A 230 -1.74 0.89 9.10
C GLU A 230 -0.23 0.61 8.89
N TYR A 231 0.12 -0.24 7.92
CA TYR A 231 1.50 -0.57 7.56
C TYR A 231 1.97 0.13 6.28
N TYR A 232 1.11 0.96 5.68
CA TYR A 232 1.40 1.65 4.42
C TYR A 232 2.15 2.97 4.67
N PRO A 233 3.14 3.34 3.83
CA PRO A 233 3.81 4.63 3.94
C PRO A 233 2.85 5.77 3.62
N PHE A 234 3.12 6.96 4.15
CA PHE A 234 2.35 8.14 3.76
C PHE A 234 2.69 8.50 2.32
N ILE A 235 1.66 8.54 1.49
CA ILE A 235 1.71 8.97 0.09
C ILE A 235 1.10 10.35 -0.03
N GLU A 236 1.14 10.93 -1.23
CA GLU A 236 0.47 12.20 -1.50
C GLU A 236 -1.04 12.11 -1.26
N GLU A 237 -1.61 13.14 -0.66
CA GLU A 237 -3.03 13.27 -0.28
C GLU A 237 -3.98 12.85 -1.41
N GLN A 238 -3.78 13.35 -2.63
CA GLN A 238 -4.63 13.01 -3.78
C GLN A 238 -4.66 11.50 -4.11
N GLN A 239 -3.64 10.74 -3.70
CA GLN A 239 -3.56 9.32 -4.00
C GLN A 239 -4.47 8.50 -3.08
N TYR A 240 -4.73 8.96 -1.85
CA TYR A 240 -5.73 8.34 -0.96
C TYR A 240 -7.14 8.41 -1.56
N LEU A 241 -7.49 9.54 -2.17
CA LEU A 241 -8.77 9.76 -2.86
C LEU A 241 -8.92 8.87 -4.11
N GLN A 242 -7.81 8.42 -4.71
CA GLN A 242 -7.81 7.59 -5.91
C GLN A 242 -7.89 6.09 -5.64
N VAL A 243 -7.67 5.64 -4.40
CA VAL A 243 -7.80 4.23 -4.01
C VAL A 243 -9.27 3.80 -4.19
N PRO A 244 -9.54 2.73 -4.96
CA PRO A 244 -10.90 2.25 -5.15
C PRO A 244 -11.45 1.59 -3.87
N LEU A 245 -12.78 1.51 -3.76
CA LEU A 245 -13.41 0.73 -2.70
C LEU A 245 -12.97 -0.73 -2.72
N SER A 246 -12.84 -1.36 -1.55
CA SER A 246 -12.69 -2.81 -1.49
C SER A 246 -13.89 -3.51 -2.13
N ARG A 247 -13.68 -4.72 -2.64
CA ARG A 247 -14.76 -5.52 -3.23
C ARG A 247 -15.90 -5.78 -2.23
N THR A 248 -15.55 -5.93 -0.95
CA THR A 248 -16.49 -6.15 0.16
C THR A 248 -17.39 -4.93 0.35
N LEU A 249 -16.80 -3.75 0.48
CA LEU A 249 -17.55 -2.51 0.67
C LEU A 249 -18.33 -2.13 -0.59
N ALA A 250 -17.68 -2.17 -1.76
CA ALA A 250 -18.33 -1.86 -3.03
C ALA A 250 -19.59 -2.70 -3.27
N LYS A 251 -19.52 -4.01 -3.00
CA LYS A 251 -20.64 -4.95 -3.22
C LYS A 251 -21.83 -4.69 -2.30
N SER A 252 -21.60 -4.22 -1.07
CA SER A 252 -22.66 -3.94 -0.11
C SER A 252 -23.18 -2.50 -0.21
N LEU A 253 -22.30 -1.52 -0.46
CA LEU A 253 -22.63 -0.09 -0.48
C LEU A 253 -23.21 0.39 -1.82
N LEU A 254 -22.51 0.14 -2.93
CA LEU A 254 -22.82 0.80 -4.20
C LEU A 254 -24.22 0.46 -4.73
N PRO A 255 -24.73 -0.79 -4.68
CA PRO A 255 -26.09 -1.08 -5.14
C PRO A 255 -27.18 -0.32 -4.38
N GLN A 256 -27.00 -0.09 -3.07
CA GLN A 256 -27.96 0.65 -2.25
C GLN A 256 -27.99 2.13 -2.65
N LEU A 257 -26.81 2.75 -2.76
CA LEU A 257 -26.71 4.14 -3.21
C LEU A 257 -27.18 4.31 -4.67
N GLN A 258 -26.83 3.37 -5.55
CA GLN A 258 -27.28 3.34 -6.95
C GLN A 258 -28.80 3.38 -7.05
N ASN A 259 -29.50 2.60 -6.23
CA ASN A 259 -30.97 2.59 -6.19
C ASN A 259 -31.55 3.95 -5.80
N TRP A 260 -30.85 4.72 -4.95
CA TRP A 260 -31.32 6.04 -4.51
C TRP A 260 -30.99 7.16 -5.48
N VAL A 261 -29.86 7.07 -6.19
CA VAL A 261 -29.49 8.08 -7.21
C VAL A 261 -30.18 7.84 -8.55
N THR A 262 -30.67 6.62 -8.81
CA THR A 262 -31.38 6.30 -10.06
C THR A 262 -32.66 7.14 -10.17
N GLY A 263 -32.76 7.91 -11.26
CA GLY A 263 -33.88 8.82 -11.51
C GLY A 263 -33.72 10.22 -10.93
N LEU A 264 -32.66 10.48 -10.16
CA LEU A 264 -32.30 11.83 -9.73
C LEU A 264 -31.56 12.59 -10.83
N THR A 265 -31.65 13.92 -10.80
CA THR A 265 -30.74 14.78 -11.58
C THR A 265 -29.31 14.67 -11.03
N LYS A 266 -28.30 15.08 -11.81
CA LYS A 266 -26.90 15.09 -11.37
C LYS A 266 -26.71 15.89 -10.09
N ILE A 267 -27.31 17.08 -10.01
CA ILE A 267 -27.26 17.93 -8.80
C ILE A 267 -27.86 17.19 -7.61
N GLN A 268 -29.06 16.62 -7.76
CA GLN A 268 -29.72 15.86 -6.69
C GLN A 268 -28.92 14.65 -6.21
N ALA A 269 -28.25 13.94 -7.13
CA ALA A 269 -27.36 12.85 -6.77
C ALA A 269 -26.15 13.36 -5.95
N LEU A 270 -25.53 14.47 -6.36
CA LEU A 270 -24.43 15.09 -5.62
C LEU A 270 -24.86 15.58 -4.23
N GLU A 271 -26.02 16.24 -4.12
CA GLU A 271 -26.59 16.68 -2.84
C GLU A 271 -26.82 15.48 -1.89
N LEU A 272 -27.36 14.37 -2.40
CA LEU A 272 -27.60 13.15 -1.62
C LEU A 272 -26.28 12.56 -1.10
N LEU A 273 -25.27 12.44 -1.97
CA LEU A 273 -23.95 11.92 -1.61
C LEU A 273 -23.20 12.84 -0.64
N ALA A 274 -23.35 14.17 -0.78
CA ALA A 274 -22.81 15.14 0.15
C ALA A 274 -23.49 15.00 1.53
N SER A 275 -24.83 14.85 1.56
CA SER A 275 -25.55 14.65 2.82
C SER A 275 -25.14 13.37 3.55
N PHE A 276 -24.93 12.29 2.80
CA PHE A 276 -24.41 11.01 3.32
C PHE A 276 -23.05 11.18 3.99
N THR A 277 -22.08 11.74 3.28
CA THR A 277 -20.71 11.92 3.79
C THR A 277 -20.62 12.91 4.96
N ARG A 278 -21.46 13.95 4.96
CA ARG A 278 -21.53 14.94 6.06
C ARG A 278 -22.14 14.37 7.34
N SER A 279 -23.17 13.52 7.22
CA SER A 279 -24.08 13.23 8.32
C SER A 279 -24.02 11.80 8.86
N SER A 280 -23.50 10.84 8.08
CA SER A 280 -23.33 9.45 8.57
C SER A 280 -22.09 9.24 9.44
N PHE A 281 -21.14 10.16 9.42
CA PHE A 281 -19.86 10.04 10.11
C PHE A 281 -19.66 11.17 11.11
N LYS A 282 -19.01 10.88 12.24
CA LYS A 282 -18.68 11.91 13.26
C LYS A 282 -17.39 12.60 12.86
N TYR A 283 -17.36 13.92 12.97
CA TYR A 283 -16.15 14.70 12.64
C TYR A 283 -15.21 14.76 13.84
N LYS A 284 -13.92 14.54 13.59
CA LYS A 284 -12.83 14.86 14.52
C LYS A 284 -11.50 14.88 13.78
N GLU A 285 -10.63 15.84 14.07
CA GLU A 285 -9.29 15.88 13.49
C GLU A 285 -8.45 14.66 13.92
N ASP A 286 -7.65 14.15 12.98
CA ASP A 286 -6.76 13.03 13.19
C ASP A 286 -5.86 13.17 14.42
N LYS A 287 -5.22 14.34 14.56
CA LYS A 287 -4.28 14.58 15.66
C LYS A 287 -4.96 14.51 17.02
N GLU A 288 -6.23 14.88 17.12
CA GLU A 288 -6.98 14.81 18.37
C GLU A 288 -7.43 13.38 18.73
N TYR A 289 -7.55 12.48 17.74
CA TYR A 289 -7.99 11.11 17.96
C TYR A 289 -6.83 10.10 17.95
N PHE A 290 -6.01 10.11 16.90
CA PHE A 290 -4.86 9.21 16.71
C PHE A 290 -3.56 9.74 17.32
N GLY A 291 -3.48 11.02 17.70
CA GLY A 291 -2.26 11.65 18.21
C GLY A 291 -1.20 11.95 17.13
N ARG A 292 -1.52 11.68 15.86
CA ARG A 292 -0.71 11.88 14.66
C ARG A 292 -1.65 12.08 13.46
N SER A 293 -1.10 12.53 12.34
CA SER A 293 -1.81 12.47 11.05
C SER A 293 -2.04 11.01 10.65
N LYS A 294 -3.23 10.72 10.11
CA LYS A 294 -3.66 9.43 9.59
C LYS A 294 -4.66 9.62 8.43
N PRO A 295 -4.17 10.05 7.26
CA PRO A 295 -4.94 10.03 6.02
C PRO A 295 -5.64 8.69 5.80
N MET A 296 -6.94 8.72 5.45
CA MET A 296 -7.73 7.51 5.22
C MET A 296 -8.14 7.35 3.75
N ILE A 297 -8.10 6.10 3.28
CA ILE A 297 -8.83 5.72 2.07
C ILE A 297 -10.33 5.63 2.36
N ALA A 298 -11.16 5.64 1.32
CA ALA A 298 -12.63 5.60 1.45
C ALA A 298 -13.15 4.43 2.32
N ASP A 299 -12.50 3.25 2.28
CA ASP A 299 -12.85 2.09 3.11
C ASP A 299 -12.68 2.35 4.62
N GLU A 300 -11.60 3.03 5.01
CA GLU A 300 -11.25 3.27 6.40
C GLU A 300 -12.25 4.19 7.10
N VAL A 301 -12.90 5.11 6.35
CA VAL A 301 -13.96 6.01 6.85
C VAL A 301 -15.10 5.23 7.52
N PHE A 302 -15.40 4.03 7.02
CA PHE A 302 -16.43 3.19 7.61
C PHE A 302 -15.92 2.39 8.81
N LEU A 303 -14.61 2.17 8.94
CA LEU A 303 -14.01 1.35 10.00
C LEU A 303 -13.76 2.15 11.27
N TYR A 304 -13.34 3.40 11.16
CA TYR A 304 -13.04 4.28 12.30
C TYR A 304 -14.26 5.06 12.80
N PRO A 305 -14.28 5.45 14.08
CA PRO A 305 -15.42 6.18 14.66
C PRO A 305 -15.48 7.66 14.28
N TYR A 306 -14.40 8.21 13.73
CA TYR A 306 -14.28 9.61 13.34
C TYR A 306 -13.58 9.72 11.98
N SER A 307 -13.89 10.78 11.24
CA SER A 307 -13.25 11.16 9.98
C SER A 307 -13.20 12.68 9.83
N ASP A 308 -12.14 13.20 9.21
CA ASP A 308 -11.98 14.63 8.95
C ASP A 308 -12.26 15.03 7.48
N CYS A 309 -11.77 16.20 7.05
CA CYS A 309 -12.03 16.74 5.72
C CYS A 309 -11.40 15.93 4.57
N GLU A 310 -10.20 15.37 4.78
CA GLU A 310 -9.51 14.58 3.76
C GLU A 310 -10.26 13.27 3.54
N ASP A 311 -10.53 12.56 4.63
CA ASP A 311 -11.22 11.27 4.66
C ASP A 311 -12.59 11.31 3.98
N ARG A 312 -13.39 12.35 4.30
CA ARG A 312 -14.72 12.54 3.71
C ARG A 312 -14.63 12.91 2.24
N SER A 313 -13.58 13.64 1.84
CA SER A 313 -13.29 13.94 0.44
C SER A 313 -12.91 12.70 -0.35
N ALA A 314 -12.14 11.77 0.23
CA ALA A 314 -11.86 10.47 -0.37
C ALA A 314 -13.12 9.64 -0.59
N LEU A 315 -13.99 9.55 0.41
CA LEU A 315 -15.26 8.84 0.25
C LEU A 315 -16.15 9.51 -0.81
N PHE A 316 -16.36 10.83 -0.74
CA PHE A 316 -17.22 11.53 -1.70
C PHE A 316 -16.70 11.42 -3.13
N PHE A 317 -15.40 11.64 -3.34
CA PHE A 317 -14.76 11.49 -4.66
C PHE A 317 -14.99 10.09 -5.23
N CYS A 318 -14.79 9.05 -4.41
CA CYS A 318 -15.03 7.68 -4.84
C CYS A 318 -16.50 7.44 -5.22
N LEU A 319 -17.46 7.92 -4.42
CA LEU A 319 -18.88 7.74 -4.71
C LEU A 319 -19.34 8.48 -5.97
N VAL A 320 -18.88 9.70 -6.19
CA VAL A 320 -19.20 10.45 -7.41
C VAL A 320 -18.63 9.75 -8.63
N LYS A 321 -17.38 9.27 -8.55
CA LYS A 321 -16.74 8.49 -9.61
C LYS A 321 -17.52 7.22 -9.95
N GLU A 322 -17.96 6.45 -8.95
CA GLU A 322 -18.63 5.16 -9.16
C GLU A 322 -20.12 5.28 -9.56
N LEU A 323 -20.83 6.31 -9.10
CA LEU A 323 -22.30 6.40 -9.22
C LEU A 323 -22.80 7.45 -10.22
N VAL A 324 -22.06 8.54 -10.40
CA VAL A 324 -22.48 9.70 -11.21
C VAL A 324 -21.55 9.95 -12.40
N ASP A 325 -20.29 9.57 -12.26
CA ASP A 325 -19.26 9.55 -13.28
C ASP A 325 -18.94 10.93 -13.91
N LEU A 326 -18.89 11.97 -13.06
CA LEU A 326 -18.65 13.37 -13.45
C LEU A 326 -17.18 13.77 -13.31
N PRO A 327 -16.70 14.73 -14.14
CA PRO A 327 -15.38 15.30 -13.96
C PRO A 327 -15.24 16.01 -12.60
N MET A 328 -14.10 15.80 -11.94
CA MET A 328 -13.82 16.37 -10.62
C MET A 328 -12.42 16.98 -10.55
N ILE A 329 -12.26 17.94 -9.66
CA ILE A 329 -10.96 18.47 -9.21
C ILE A 329 -10.86 18.34 -7.70
N ILE A 330 -9.64 18.05 -7.22
CA ILE A 330 -9.31 18.02 -5.80
C ILE A 330 -8.76 19.39 -5.44
N VAL A 331 -9.47 20.10 -4.57
CA VAL A 331 -9.19 21.50 -4.19
C VAL A 331 -8.63 21.51 -2.77
N ALA A 332 -7.35 21.87 -2.65
CA ALA A 332 -6.64 21.98 -1.38
C ALA A 332 -6.51 23.44 -0.96
N PHE A 333 -7.16 23.80 0.14
CA PHE A 333 -6.90 25.01 0.93
C PHE A 333 -5.77 24.72 1.95
N PRO A 334 -5.24 25.73 2.67
CA PRO A 334 -4.14 25.53 3.62
C PRO A 334 -4.42 24.49 4.72
N ASP A 335 -5.68 24.35 5.13
CA ASP A 335 -6.14 23.53 6.26
C ASP A 335 -7.46 22.80 5.95
N HIS A 336 -7.84 22.69 4.66
CA HIS A 336 -9.08 22.02 4.25
C HIS A 336 -8.96 21.42 2.85
N LEU A 337 -9.46 20.20 2.68
CA LEU A 337 -9.56 19.53 1.40
C LEU A 337 -11.04 19.41 0.99
N THR A 338 -11.32 19.67 -0.29
CA THR A 338 -12.68 19.54 -0.83
C THR A 338 -12.69 19.18 -2.31
N ILE A 339 -13.88 18.85 -2.83
CA ILE A 339 -14.06 18.38 -4.20
C ILE A 339 -14.85 19.41 -5.02
N GLY A 340 -14.31 19.82 -6.15
CA GLY A 340 -15.05 20.55 -7.19
C GLY A 340 -15.59 19.58 -8.24
N VAL A 341 -16.87 19.66 -8.58
CA VAL A 341 -17.51 18.80 -9.59
C VAL A 341 -17.95 19.64 -10.78
N ALA A 342 -17.62 19.20 -12.00
CA ALA A 342 -18.01 19.90 -13.21
C ALA A 342 -19.49 19.68 -13.51
N LEU A 343 -20.24 20.78 -13.66
CA LEU A 343 -21.65 20.78 -14.01
C LEU A 343 -21.91 21.78 -15.15
N GLU A 344 -22.90 21.47 -15.98
CA GLU A 344 -23.37 22.38 -17.02
C GLU A 344 -24.28 23.48 -16.44
N GLU A 345 -25.06 23.13 -15.42
CA GLU A 345 -25.96 24.03 -14.72
C GLU A 345 -25.20 24.86 -13.66
N GLU A 346 -25.48 26.17 -13.61
CA GLU A 346 -24.88 27.07 -12.61
C GLU A 346 -25.59 26.93 -11.26
N ILE A 347 -24.86 26.48 -10.24
CA ILE A 347 -25.39 26.23 -8.90
C ILE A 347 -24.73 27.09 -7.81
N GLY A 348 -23.87 28.04 -8.19
CA GLY A 348 -23.17 28.91 -7.24
C GLY A 348 -21.84 29.43 -7.81
N ASP A 349 -20.86 29.63 -6.92
CA ASP A 349 -19.55 30.16 -7.30
C ASP A 349 -18.70 29.05 -7.93
N ALA A 350 -18.28 29.26 -9.18
CA ALA A 350 -17.51 28.26 -9.93
C ALA A 350 -16.00 28.52 -9.88
N ILE A 351 -15.23 27.44 -9.77
CA ILE A 351 -13.80 27.40 -10.09
C ILE A 351 -13.66 27.08 -11.57
N ARG A 352 -13.11 28.02 -12.34
CA ARG A 352 -12.79 27.78 -13.75
C ARG A 352 -11.43 27.08 -13.87
N TYR A 353 -11.43 25.88 -14.41
CA TYR A 353 -10.21 25.09 -14.60
C TYR A 353 -10.29 24.31 -15.91
N GLU A 354 -9.22 24.37 -16.72
CA GLU A 354 -9.10 23.68 -18.02
C GLU A 354 -10.34 23.83 -18.93
N GLY A 355 -10.97 25.00 -18.92
CA GLY A 355 -12.13 25.31 -19.77
C GLY A 355 -13.48 24.81 -19.27
N LYS A 356 -13.55 24.15 -18.11
CA LYS A 356 -14.81 23.75 -17.44
C LYS A 356 -15.06 24.60 -16.19
N ASN A 357 -16.33 24.67 -15.80
CA ASN A 357 -16.76 25.25 -14.52
C ASN A 357 -16.96 24.12 -13.51
N TYR A 358 -16.25 24.20 -12.39
CA TYR A 358 -16.36 23.25 -11.28
C TYR A 358 -16.99 23.93 -10.07
N TYR A 359 -17.98 23.28 -9.46
CA TYR A 359 -18.68 23.79 -8.29
C TYR A 359 -18.31 22.97 -7.06
N ILE A 360 -18.04 23.64 -5.94
CA ILE A 360 -17.63 22.96 -4.71
C ILE A 360 -18.79 22.12 -4.15
N CYS A 361 -18.53 20.83 -3.96
CA CYS A 361 -19.42 19.88 -3.30
C CYS A 361 -18.72 19.37 -2.04
N ASP A 362 -18.64 20.22 -1.01
CA ASP A 362 -17.84 19.92 0.19
C ASP A 362 -18.47 18.80 1.03
N PRO A 363 -17.81 17.65 1.22
CA PRO A 363 -18.37 16.53 1.97
C PRO A 363 -18.18 16.63 3.49
N THR A 364 -17.51 17.68 3.98
CA THR A 364 -17.12 17.79 5.40
C THR A 364 -18.26 18.27 6.28
N GLY A 365 -18.90 19.37 5.89
CA GLY A 365 -20.01 19.97 6.62
C GLY A 365 -20.75 21.02 5.78
N PRO A 366 -21.82 21.63 6.32
CA PRO A 366 -22.38 21.37 7.64
C PRO A 366 -23.20 20.06 7.71
N VAL A 367 -23.24 19.44 8.89
CA VAL A 367 -24.05 18.24 9.17
C VAL A 367 -25.54 18.55 8.94
N ASN A 368 -26.30 17.58 8.42
CA ASN A 368 -27.73 17.72 8.07
C ASN A 368 -28.02 18.75 6.97
N SER A 369 -27.02 19.10 6.13
CA SER A 369 -27.22 19.90 4.92
C SER A 369 -26.83 19.09 3.69
N ALA A 370 -27.61 19.28 2.63
CA ALA A 370 -27.33 18.74 1.31
C ALA A 370 -26.83 19.83 0.33
N ASP A 371 -26.65 21.06 0.81
CA ASP A 371 -26.32 22.21 -0.05
C ASP A 371 -24.93 22.04 -0.67
N ILE A 372 -24.84 22.34 -1.97
CA ILE A 372 -23.61 22.32 -2.77
C ILE A 372 -23.53 23.58 -3.62
N GLY A 373 -22.37 23.85 -4.21
CA GLY A 373 -22.15 24.97 -5.12
C GLY A 373 -21.57 26.23 -4.48
N ALA A 374 -21.53 26.29 -3.14
CA ALA A 374 -20.89 27.36 -2.40
C ALA A 374 -19.51 26.93 -1.88
N PHE A 375 -18.58 27.88 -1.79
CA PHE A 375 -17.34 27.68 -1.05
C PHE A 375 -17.65 27.43 0.44
N PRO A 376 -16.85 26.59 1.13
CA PRO A 376 -17.03 26.36 2.55
C PRO A 376 -16.88 27.67 3.33
N SER A 377 -17.63 27.81 4.43
CA SER A 377 -17.64 29.05 5.21
C SER A 377 -16.23 29.41 5.70
N GLY A 378 -15.76 30.61 5.36
CA GLY A 378 -14.41 31.09 5.70
C GLY A 378 -13.38 30.91 4.58
N TYR A 379 -13.70 30.20 3.50
CA TYR A 379 -12.78 29.90 2.40
C TYR A 379 -13.03 30.70 1.11
N GLN A 380 -14.05 31.57 1.07
CA GLN A 380 -14.47 32.31 -0.12
C GLN A 380 -13.37 33.18 -0.75
N HIS A 381 -12.40 33.62 0.05
CA HIS A 381 -11.28 34.48 -0.37
C HIS A 381 -9.92 33.86 -0.07
N THR A 382 -9.90 32.57 0.26
CA THR A 382 -8.68 31.84 0.59
C THR A 382 -8.06 31.28 -0.68
N LYS A 383 -6.72 31.38 -0.79
CA LYS A 383 -6.00 30.77 -1.90
C LYS A 383 -6.09 29.25 -1.79
N PHE A 384 -6.30 28.59 -2.92
CA PHE A 384 -6.31 27.14 -3.02
C PHE A 384 -5.35 26.67 -4.12
N LYS A 385 -5.07 25.37 -4.13
CA LYS A 385 -4.41 24.64 -5.21
C LYS A 385 -5.33 23.56 -5.72
N ILE A 386 -5.23 23.26 -7.02
CA ILE A 386 -5.81 22.06 -7.60
C ILE A 386 -4.70 21.03 -7.62
N ILE A 387 -4.82 20.00 -6.76
CA ILE A 387 -3.76 19.01 -6.56
C ILE A 387 -3.97 17.73 -7.36
N GLY A 388 -5.21 17.48 -7.82
CA GLY A 388 -5.55 16.34 -8.66
C GLY A 388 -6.87 16.53 -9.42
N LYS A 389 -7.15 15.63 -10.37
CA LYS A 389 -8.37 15.67 -11.18
C LYS A 389 -8.82 14.30 -11.64
N TYR A 390 -10.10 14.22 -12.02
CA TYR A 390 -10.72 13.10 -12.71
C TYR A 390 -11.48 13.63 -13.93
N LYS A 391 -11.14 13.13 -15.13
CA LYS A 391 -11.73 13.45 -16.45
C LYS A 391 -11.62 14.89 -17.00
#